data_AF-A0A976IPF8-F1
#
_entry.id   AF-A0A976IPF8-F1
#
_cell.length_a   1.000
_cell.length_b   1.000
_cell.length_c   1.000
_cell.angle_alpha   90.00
_cell.angle_beta   90.00
_cell.angle_gamma   90.00
#
_symmetry.space_group_name_H-M   'P 1'
#
loop_
_entity.id
_entity.type
_entity.pdbx_description
1 polymer ?
#
loop_
_entity_poly.entity_id
_entity_poly.type
_entity_poly.pdbx_seq_one_letter_code
_entity_poly.pdbx_strand_id
1 'polypeptide(L)'
;MATAYVIRNQSGQYLTRKGEWVSGKDASGLFHQPHYDQALNQLIEVNSKDIELRGKVVEVPLDDSKRPAHPVIEDYGPDPVQPELLEEPESTREKTEDGVAA
;
A
#
# COMPACT_ATOMS: atom_id res chain seq x y z
N MET A 1 17.00 -19.98 1.62
CA MET A 1 15.94 -18.96 1.66
C MET A 1 16.53 -17.68 1.11
N ALA A 2 15.95 -17.13 0.06
CA ALA A 2 16.36 -15.81 -0.43
C ALA A 2 15.74 -14.73 0.48
N THR A 3 16.45 -13.63 0.70
CA THR A 3 15.95 -12.48 1.43
C THR A 3 15.87 -11.27 0.50
N ALA A 4 15.00 -10.34 0.83
CA ALA A 4 14.89 -9.06 0.15
C ALA A 4 14.71 -7.95 1.18
N TYR A 5 15.06 -6.74 0.77
CA TYR A 5 14.93 -5.54 1.56
C TYR A 5 13.75 -4.74 1.07
N VAL A 6 12.84 -4.42 1.98
CA VAL A 6 11.66 -3.59 1.75
C VAL A 6 11.75 -2.33 2.61
N ILE A 7 10.97 -1.31 2.27
CA ILE A 7 10.94 -0.05 3.03
C ILE A 7 9.63 0.01 3.83
N ARG A 8 9.75 0.27 5.14
CA ARG A 8 8.62 0.41 6.07
C ARG A 8 8.63 1.79 6.72
N ASN A 9 7.48 2.47 6.81
CA ASN A 9 7.36 3.75 7.50
C ASN A 9 7.08 3.60 9.01
N GLN A 10 7.05 4.73 9.72
CA GLN A 10 6.75 4.77 11.16
C GLN A 10 5.35 4.26 11.54
N SER A 11 4.39 4.35 10.61
CA SER A 11 3.03 3.84 10.78
C SER A 11 2.92 2.34 10.54
N GLY A 12 4.02 1.70 10.13
CA GLY A 12 4.07 0.27 9.86
C GLY A 12 3.69 -0.13 8.44
N GLN A 13 3.45 0.82 7.54
CA GLN A 13 3.11 0.59 6.13
C GLN A 13 4.37 0.36 5.28
N TYR A 14 4.18 -0.27 4.12
CA TYR A 14 5.22 -0.66 3.18
C TYR A 14 5.16 0.14 1.88
N LEU A 15 6.33 0.43 1.31
CA LEU A 15 6.44 1.18 0.06
C LEU A 15 6.19 0.29 -1.17
N THR A 16 5.38 0.77 -2.12
CA THR A 16 5.20 0.13 -3.43
C THR A 16 6.22 0.64 -4.45
N ARG A 17 6.37 -0.06 -5.57
CA ARG A 17 7.23 0.40 -6.69
C ARG A 17 6.79 1.74 -7.30
N LYS A 18 5.54 2.15 -7.07
CA LYS A 18 4.99 3.44 -7.50
C LYS A 18 5.28 4.57 -6.52
N GLY A 19 5.86 4.26 -5.35
CA GLY A 19 6.09 5.23 -4.28
C GLY A 19 4.88 5.46 -3.37
N GLU A 20 3.90 4.55 -3.38
CA GLU A 20 2.70 4.62 -2.53
C GLU A 20 2.90 3.78 -1.26
N TRP A 21 2.23 4.15 -0.16
CA TRP A 21 2.28 3.41 1.10
C TRP A 21 1.06 2.49 1.23
N VAL A 22 1.30 1.21 1.52
CA VAL A 22 0.25 0.18 1.65
C VAL A 22 0.44 -0.65 2.92
N SER A 23 -0.61 -1.36 3.36
CA SER A 23 -0.54 -2.23 4.55
C SER A 23 0.43 -3.40 4.41
N GLY A 24 0.77 -3.81 3.19
CA GLY A 24 1.63 -4.96 2.91
C GLY A 24 0.88 -6.28 2.71
N LYS A 25 -0.46 -6.27 2.75
CA LYS A 25 -1.32 -7.43 2.47
C LYS A 25 -1.12 -7.96 1.06
N ASP A 26 -0.93 -7.05 0.09
CA ASP A 26 -0.55 -7.38 -1.27
C ASP A 26 0.95 -7.19 -1.48
N ALA A 27 1.70 -8.29 -1.43
CA ALA A 27 3.14 -8.30 -1.64
C ALA A 27 3.54 -8.14 -3.12
N SER A 28 2.60 -8.23 -4.06
CA SER A 28 2.91 -8.23 -5.50
C SER A 28 3.39 -6.87 -6.02
N GLY A 29 2.85 -5.79 -5.46
CA GLY A 29 3.19 -4.41 -5.81
C GLY A 29 4.31 -3.78 -4.97
N LEU A 30 4.82 -4.50 -3.97
CA LEU A 30 5.82 -3.94 -3.04
C LEU A 30 7.16 -3.67 -3.73
N PHE A 31 7.80 -2.58 -3.30
CA PHE A 31 9.18 -2.33 -3.63
C PHE A 31 10.06 -3.28 -2.81
N HIS A 32 10.87 -4.08 -3.49
CA HIS A 32 11.82 -4.98 -2.86
C HIS A 32 13.12 -5.04 -3.67
N GLN A 33 14.24 -5.15 -2.96
CA GLN A 33 15.57 -5.27 -3.57
C GLN A 33 16.37 -6.39 -2.91
N PRO A 34 17.22 -7.13 -3.66
CA PRO A 34 18.05 -8.17 -3.08
C PRO A 34 19.18 -7.62 -2.20
N HIS A 35 19.55 -6.35 -2.37
CA HIS A 35 20.66 -5.72 -1.67
C HIS A 35 20.20 -4.51 -0.84
N TYR A 36 20.78 -4.36 0.35
CA TYR A 36 20.41 -3.33 1.32
C TYR A 36 20.67 -1.92 0.80
N ASP A 37 21.80 -1.69 0.12
CA ASP A 37 22.19 -0.40 -0.43
C ASP A 37 21.19 0.12 -1.46
N GLN A 38 20.61 -0.76 -2.28
CA GLN A 38 19.60 -0.40 -3.25
C GLN A 38 18.30 0.05 -2.57
N ALA A 39 17.89 -0.65 -1.51
CA ALA A 39 16.74 -0.23 -0.71
C ALA A 39 17.03 1.08 0.06
N LEU A 40 18.26 1.28 0.51
CA LEU A 40 18.69 2.50 1.18
C LEU A 40 18.66 3.70 0.23
N ASN A 41 19.15 3.54 -1.01
CA ASN A 41 19.06 4.58 -2.04
C ASN A 41 17.62 5.00 -2.26
N GLN A 42 16.71 4.03 -2.40
CA GLN A 42 15.29 4.34 -2.56
C GLN A 42 14.70 5.06 -1.34
N LEU A 43 15.07 4.65 -0.12
CA LEU A 43 14.64 5.33 1.11
C LEU A 43 15.12 6.78 1.16
N ILE A 44 16.37 7.05 0.75
CA ILE A 44 16.92 8.41 0.68
C ILE A 44 16.12 9.27 -0.31
N GLU A 45 15.81 8.73 -1.49
CA GLU A 45 14.97 9.42 -2.48
C GLU A 45 13.58 9.77 -1.93
N VAL A 46 12.93 8.86 -1.20
CA VAL A 46 11.61 9.12 -0.62
C VAL A 46 11.71 10.14 0.52
N ASN A 47 12.68 9.99 1.43
CA ASN A 47 12.93 10.94 2.52
C ASN A 47 13.32 12.34 2.01
N SER A 48 13.88 12.46 0.81
CA SER A 48 14.19 13.76 0.19
C SER A 48 12.94 14.54 -0.23
N LYS A 49 11.82 13.83 -0.50
CA LYS A 49 10.53 14.42 -0.89
C LYS A 49 9.67 14.72 0.33
N ASP A 50 9.80 13.91 1.37
CA ASP A 50 9.11 14.06 2.65
C ASP A 50 10.12 13.91 3.79
N ILE A 51 10.52 15.04 4.37
CA ILE A 51 11.52 15.09 5.44
C ILE A 51 10.97 14.64 6.81
N GLU A 52 9.64 14.59 6.95
CA GLU A 52 8.99 14.13 8.19
C GLU A 52 8.84 12.61 8.22
N LEU A 53 8.96 11.97 7.05
CA LEU A 53 8.98 10.52 6.94
C LEU A 53 10.14 9.90 7.71
N ARG A 54 9.82 8.91 8.55
CA ARG A 54 10.79 8.11 9.31
C ARG A 54 10.77 6.67 8.80
N GLY A 55 11.13 6.51 7.52
CA GLY A 55 11.25 5.19 6.90
C GLY A 55 12.47 4.42 7.39
N LYS A 56 12.36 3.09 7.42
CA LYS A 56 13.43 2.14 7.69
C LYS A 56 13.46 1.03 6.65
N VAL A 57 14.65 0.56 6.32
CA VAL A 57 14.83 -0.64 5.50
C VAL A 57 14.69 -1.86 6.40
N VAL A 58 13.89 -2.83 5.99
CA VAL A 58 13.62 -4.07 6.73
C VAL A 58 13.95 -5.25 5.84
N GLU A 59 14.71 -6.20 6.37
CA GLU A 59 14.95 -7.48 5.71
C GLU A 59 13.74 -8.40 5.90
N VAL A 60 13.26 -8.98 4.80
CA VAL A 60 12.14 -9.91 4.79
C VAL A 60 12.49 -11.14 3.94
N PRO A 61 11.98 -12.33 4.30
CA PRO A 61 12.18 -13.51 3.47
C PRO A 61 11.44 -13.36 2.14
N LEU A 62 11.99 -13.94 1.08
CA LEU A 62 11.39 -13.96 -0.25
C LEU A 62 10.74 -15.33 -0.49
N ASP A 63 9.48 -15.34 -0.89
CA ASP A 63 8.75 -16.54 -1.32
C ASP A 63 9.09 -16.85 -2.78
N ASP A 64 9.89 -17.89 -3.00
CA ASP A 64 10.30 -18.40 -4.29
C ASP A 64 9.31 -19.42 -4.90
N SER A 65 8.26 -19.79 -4.15
CA SER A 65 7.17 -20.65 -4.61
C SER A 65 6.35 -19.98 -5.73
N LYS A 66 6.35 -18.64 -5.77
CA LYS A 66 5.67 -17.83 -6.79
C LYS A 66 6.68 -17.22 -7.76
N ARG A 67 6.29 -17.09 -9.03
CA ARG A 67 7.05 -16.42 -10.10
C ARG A 67 6.20 -15.24 -10.59
N PRO A 68 6.64 -13.99 -10.41
CA PRO A 68 7.88 -13.55 -9.75
C PRO A 68 7.87 -13.82 -8.23
N ALA A 69 9.06 -13.87 -7.63
CA ALA A 69 9.20 -14.08 -6.19
C ALA A 69 8.85 -12.80 -5.42
N HIS A 70 8.08 -12.93 -4.34
CA HIS A 70 7.51 -11.82 -3.58
C HIS A 70 8.02 -11.81 -2.14
N PRO A 71 8.14 -10.62 -1.51
CA PRO A 71 8.50 -10.55 -0.10
C PRO A 71 7.37 -11.13 0.75
N VAL A 72 7.72 -11.90 1.78
CA VAL A 72 6.77 -12.43 2.75
C VAL A 72 6.63 -11.40 3.88
N ILE A 73 5.44 -10.80 3.97
CA ILE A 73 5.10 -9.84 5.02
C ILE A 73 4.18 -10.54 6.03
N GLU A 74 4.63 -10.64 7.28
CA GLU A 74 3.85 -11.22 8.39
C GLU A 74 3.16 -10.15 9.26
N ASP A 75 3.75 -8.94 9.35
CA ASP A 75 3.26 -7.83 10.16
C ASP A 75 2.71 -6.73 9.26
N TYR A 76 1.38 -6.67 9.11
CA TYR A 76 0.72 -5.70 8.24
C TYR A 76 0.52 -4.36 8.94
N GLY A 77 0.83 -3.27 8.24
CA GLY A 77 0.47 -1.92 8.65
C GLY A 77 -1.03 -1.65 8.54
N PRO A 78 -1.52 -0.52 9.08
CA PRO A 78 -2.88 -0.06 8.83
C PRO A 78 -3.08 0.19 7.33
N ASP A 79 -4.26 -0.19 6.82
CA ASP A 79 -4.62 0.14 5.44
C ASP A 79 -4.58 1.65 5.26
N PRO A 80 -3.95 2.17 4.18
CA PRO A 80 -3.93 3.61 3.94
C PRO A 80 -5.37 4.11 3.86
N VAL A 81 -5.67 5.20 4.57
CA VAL A 81 -6.99 5.85 4.50
C VAL A 81 -7.21 6.22 3.05
N GLN A 82 -8.11 5.50 2.37
CA GLN A 82 -8.56 5.90 1.05
C GLN A 82 -9.26 7.25 1.25
N PRO A 83 -8.86 8.33 0.57
CA PRO A 83 -9.64 9.56 0.60
C PRO A 83 -11.05 9.17 0.19
N GLU A 84 -12.02 9.45 1.06
CA GLU A 84 -13.41 9.05 0.93
C GLU A 84 -13.85 9.19 -0.53
N LEU A 85 -14.23 8.05 -1.12
CA LEU A 85 -14.96 8.05 -2.38
C LEU A 85 -16.17 8.96 -2.13
N LEU A 86 -16.12 10.18 -2.68
CA LEU A 86 -17.12 11.25 -2.53
C LEU A 86 -18.49 10.65 -2.20
N GLU A 87 -19.00 10.94 -1.00
CA GLU A 87 -20.38 10.63 -0.63
C GLU A 87 -21.28 11.04 -1.80
N GLU A 88 -21.81 10.05 -2.52
CA GLU A 88 -22.79 10.34 -3.57
C GLU A 88 -23.98 10.98 -2.86
N PRO A 89 -24.39 12.22 -3.19
CA PRO A 89 -25.51 12.83 -2.51
C PRO A 89 -26.74 11.96 -2.74
N GLU A 90 -27.38 11.55 -1.64
CA GLU A 90 -28.56 10.71 -1.63
C GLU A 90 -29.57 11.22 -2.66
N SER A 91 -29.81 10.40 -3.69
CA SER A 91 -30.85 10.65 -4.67
C SER A 91 -32.19 10.65 -3.95
N THR A 92 -32.73 11.86 -3.74
CA THR A 92 -34.05 12.10 -3.19
C THR A 92 -35.07 11.30 -4.02
N ARG A 93 -35.59 10.23 -3.44
CA ARG A 93 -36.77 9.52 -3.97
C ARG A 93 -37.96 10.46 -3.89
N GLU A 94 -38.26 11.16 -4.98
CA GLU A 94 -39.61 11.68 -5.18
C GLU A 94 -40.46 10.58 -5.79
N LYS A 95 -41.49 10.18 -5.06
CA LYS A 95 -42.36 9.04 -5.36
C LYS A 95 -43.80 9.51 -5.18
N THR A 96 -44.48 9.91 -6.25
CA THR A 96 -45.96 10.04 -6.43
C THR A 96 -46.16 10.70 -7.81
N GLU A 97 -47.03 10.29 -8.73
CA GLU A 97 -48.26 9.50 -8.74
C GLU A 97 -48.47 8.98 -10.17
N ASP A 98 -48.69 7.67 -10.35
CA ASP A 98 -49.53 7.18 -11.44
C ASP A 98 -50.54 6.22 -10.81
N GLY A 99 -51.80 6.60 -10.88
CA GLY A 99 -52.91 5.96 -10.18
C GLY A 99 -54.20 6.14 -10.98
N VAL A 100 -54.30 5.37 -12.06
CA VAL A 100 -55.55 5.07 -12.76
C VAL A 100 -56.57 4.45 -11.80
N ALA A 101 -57.75 5.06 -11.65
CA ALA A 101 -59.01 4.36 -11.35
C ALA A 101 -60.23 5.30 -11.44
N ALA A 102 -61.05 5.13 -12.49
CA ALA A 102 -62.52 4.98 -12.44
C ALA A 102 -63.07 4.90 -13.87
#